data_AF-A0A661XCA4-F1
#
_entry.id   AF-A0A661XCA4-F1
#
_cell.length_a   1.000
_cell.length_b   1.000
_cell.length_c   1.000
_cell.angle_alpha   90.00
_cell.angle_beta   90.00
_cell.angle_gamma   90.00
#
_symmetry.space_group_name_H-M   'P 1'
#
loop_
_entity.id
_entity.type
_entity.pdbx_description
1 polymer ?
#
loop_
_entity_poly.entity_id
_entity_poly.type
_entity_poly.pdbx_seq_one_letter_code
_entity_poly.pdbx_strand_id
1 'polypeptide(L)'
;IIACGALSGFHSIVASGTSSKQLDNELSGLLVGYGGMFTEGFLSTIVVLSIAAFGMTVLKEAGADMTKLASPALIGKYGAGIIKSTVKEVGIFTNSFGKLVNVIGIPEKLGVTFGGLWVSAFILTTLDTSNRLARFAWGEIWEPVKKTSEGFYKFIANKWVGSIIAAGLGMLIVWGGTLGALWPGFAGANQMLASIAMITAAVWVRNVQKAKKVWQYAVLIPALFLWVTVTVALIWYLFVAVPAIKAATTKYPVAIFTIIMIILNFILIGDFLGAFRKGPKPEAEVK
;
A
#
# COMPACT_ATOMS: atom_id res chain seq x y z
N ILE A 1 -6.35 9.35 5.31
CA ILE A 1 -5.25 8.70 4.55
C ILE A 1 -5.76 7.34 4.13
N ILE A 2 -5.86 7.08 2.82
CA ILE A 2 -6.35 5.82 2.27
C ILE A 2 -5.11 4.99 1.91
N ALA A 3 -4.87 3.88 2.60
CA ALA A 3 -3.66 3.07 2.44
C ALA A 3 -3.64 2.35 1.07
N CYS A 4 -4.78 1.76 0.68
CA CYS A 4 -5.08 1.25 -0.65
C CYS A 4 -6.40 1.87 -1.08
N GLY A 5 -6.39 2.81 -2.03
CA GLY A 5 -7.62 3.35 -2.60
C GLY A 5 -8.20 2.40 -3.64
N ALA A 6 -9.03 2.92 -4.54
CA ALA A 6 -9.49 2.20 -5.74
C ALA A 6 -8.31 1.68 -6.62
N LEU A 7 -7.09 2.18 -6.38
CA LEU A 7 -5.85 1.83 -7.08
C LEU A 7 -4.73 1.58 -6.03
N SER A 8 -3.95 0.51 -6.20
CA SER A 8 -2.88 0.14 -5.28
C SER A 8 -1.62 -0.38 -5.99
N GLY A 9 -0.51 0.33 -5.79
CA GLY A 9 0.80 -0.06 -6.33
C GLY A 9 1.35 -1.30 -5.65
N PHE A 10 1.09 -1.47 -4.35
CA PHE A 10 1.48 -2.66 -3.60
C PHE A 10 0.83 -3.92 -4.17
N HIS A 11 -0.48 -3.90 -4.44
CA HIS A 11 -1.15 -5.04 -5.09
C HIS A 11 -0.58 -5.33 -6.48
N SER A 12 -0.17 -4.29 -7.21
CA SER A 12 0.48 -4.46 -8.52
C SER A 12 1.82 -5.21 -8.39
N ILE A 13 2.63 -4.85 -7.38
CA ILE A 13 3.91 -5.53 -7.09
C ILE A 13 3.68 -6.96 -6.58
N VAL A 14 2.73 -7.16 -5.67
CA VAL A 14 2.37 -8.49 -5.15
C VAL A 14 1.93 -9.38 -6.31
N ALA A 15 1.04 -8.89 -7.18
CA ALA A 15 0.58 -9.61 -8.36
C ALA A 15 1.75 -9.95 -9.31
N SER A 16 2.67 -9.02 -9.58
CA SER A 16 3.78 -9.26 -10.50
C SER A 16 4.93 -10.09 -9.92
N GLY A 17 5.14 -10.03 -8.61
CA GLY A 17 6.32 -10.57 -7.93
C GLY A 17 6.08 -11.85 -7.13
N THR A 18 4.84 -12.11 -6.71
CA THR A 18 4.50 -13.23 -5.81
C THR A 18 3.44 -14.18 -6.36
N SER A 19 2.75 -13.84 -7.45
CA SER A 19 1.86 -14.77 -8.15
C SER A 19 2.66 -15.70 -9.08
N SER A 20 2.17 -16.93 -9.26
CA SER A 20 2.81 -17.93 -10.13
C SER A 20 2.94 -17.39 -11.56
N LYS A 21 4.18 -17.19 -12.01
CA LYS A 21 4.53 -16.60 -13.32
C LYS A 21 4.37 -17.57 -14.50
N GLN A 22 3.66 -18.67 -14.33
CA GLN A 22 3.60 -19.73 -15.35
C GLN A 22 2.18 -19.91 -15.85
N LEU A 23 1.75 -18.96 -16.67
CA LEU A 23 0.59 -19.14 -17.53
C LEU A 23 1.09 -19.11 -18.97
N ASP A 24 0.80 -20.16 -19.73
CA ASP A 24 1.25 -20.27 -21.13
C ASP A 24 0.58 -19.22 -22.04
N ASN A 25 -0.61 -18.75 -21.68
CA ASN A 25 -1.34 -17.65 -22.32
C ASN A 25 -2.40 -17.06 -21.37
N GLU A 26 -3.03 -15.95 -21.76
CA GLU A 26 -4.04 -15.24 -20.94
C GLU A 26 -5.25 -16.12 -20.56
N LEU A 27 -5.63 -17.09 -21.40
CA LEU A 27 -6.75 -18.01 -21.13
C LEU A 27 -6.40 -19.05 -20.06
N SER A 28 -5.11 -19.32 -19.84
CA SER A 28 -4.65 -20.18 -18.74
C SER A 28 -4.77 -19.50 -17.37
N GLY A 29 -5.08 -18.19 -17.33
CA GLY A 29 -5.33 -17.45 -16.10
C GLY A 29 -6.50 -18.05 -15.33
N LEU A 30 -6.20 -18.64 -14.16
CA LEU A 30 -7.23 -19.03 -13.22
C LEU A 30 -8.05 -17.80 -12.82
N LEU A 31 -9.35 -18.00 -12.62
CA LEU A 31 -10.29 -16.99 -12.16
C LEU A 31 -9.94 -16.55 -10.73
N VAL A 32 -8.97 -15.64 -10.58
CA VAL A 32 -8.50 -15.20 -9.26
C VAL A 32 -8.56 -13.67 -9.09
N GLY A 33 -8.53 -12.89 -10.18
CA GLY A 33 -8.34 -11.43 -10.10
C GLY A 33 -9.57 -10.60 -9.70
N TYR A 34 -10.69 -10.73 -10.44
CA TYR A 34 -11.84 -9.82 -10.26
C TYR A 34 -12.65 -10.16 -8.99
N GLY A 35 -13.01 -11.44 -8.80
CA GLY A 35 -13.84 -11.89 -7.68
C GLY A 35 -13.19 -11.64 -6.31
N GLY A 36 -11.87 -11.82 -6.19
CA GLY A 36 -11.11 -11.52 -4.97
C GLY A 36 -11.22 -10.05 -4.56
N MET A 37 -11.07 -9.12 -5.51
CA MET A 37 -11.19 -7.68 -5.22
C MET A 37 -12.59 -7.28 -4.74
N PHE A 38 -13.67 -7.92 -5.20
CA PHE A 38 -15.01 -7.69 -4.64
C PHE A 38 -15.11 -8.17 -3.20
N THR A 39 -14.51 -9.32 -2.88
CA THR A 39 -14.53 -9.82 -1.50
C THR A 39 -13.71 -8.91 -0.56
N GLU A 40 -12.59 -8.37 -1.01
CA GLU A 40 -11.81 -7.38 -0.25
C GLU A 40 -12.55 -6.05 -0.08
N GLY A 41 -13.23 -5.57 -1.13
CA GLY A 41 -14.07 -4.37 -1.06
C GLY A 41 -15.29 -4.54 -0.14
N PHE A 42 -15.95 -5.69 -0.22
CA PHE A 42 -17.05 -6.06 0.68
C PHE A 42 -16.58 -6.10 2.14
N LEU A 43 -15.42 -6.70 2.36
CA LEU A 43 -14.78 -6.78 3.67
C LEU A 43 -14.45 -5.39 4.23
N SER A 44 -13.86 -4.52 3.40
CA SER A 44 -13.60 -3.13 3.76
C SER A 44 -14.89 -2.38 4.13
N THR A 45 -15.97 -2.64 3.39
CA THR A 45 -17.29 -2.07 3.67
C THR A 45 -17.82 -2.52 5.03
N ILE A 46 -17.67 -3.79 5.40
CA ILE A 46 -18.06 -4.29 6.73
C ILE A 46 -17.27 -3.58 7.84
N VAL A 47 -15.95 -3.37 7.67
CA VAL A 47 -15.13 -2.64 8.65
C VAL A 47 -15.63 -1.21 8.82
N VAL A 48 -15.88 -0.51 7.71
CA VAL A 48 -16.35 0.87 7.76
C VAL A 48 -17.73 0.95 8.39
N LEU A 49 -18.66 0.07 8.00
CA LEU A 49 -20.02 0.04 8.53
C LEU A 49 -20.05 -0.30 10.03
N SER A 50 -19.25 -1.26 10.48
CA SER A 50 -19.22 -1.64 11.89
C SER A 50 -18.76 -0.47 12.75
N ILE A 51 -17.67 0.21 12.36
CA ILE A 51 -17.14 1.37 13.08
C ILE A 51 -18.10 2.56 12.97
N ALA A 52 -18.71 2.80 11.81
CA ALA A 52 -19.67 3.88 11.64
C ALA A 52 -20.91 3.70 12.52
N ALA A 53 -21.42 2.47 12.63
CA ALA A 53 -22.61 2.15 13.41
C ALA A 53 -22.33 2.10 14.92
N PHE A 54 -21.22 1.50 15.34
CA PHE A 54 -20.97 1.16 16.76
C PHE A 54 -19.72 1.80 17.36
N GLY A 55 -18.89 2.48 16.57
CA GLY A 55 -17.63 3.06 17.05
C GLY A 55 -17.83 4.08 18.18
N MET A 56 -18.90 4.89 18.11
CA MET A 56 -19.25 5.84 19.18
C MET A 56 -19.67 5.13 20.47
N THR A 57 -20.38 3.99 20.36
CA THR A 57 -20.76 3.15 21.50
C THR A 57 -19.53 2.55 22.16
N VAL A 58 -18.59 2.03 21.37
CA VAL A 58 -17.31 1.50 21.86
C VAL A 58 -16.50 2.59 22.58
N LEU A 59 -16.44 3.80 22.03
CA LEU A 59 -15.76 4.93 22.69
C LEU A 59 -16.44 5.30 24.02
N LYS A 60 -17.77 5.36 24.05
CA LYS A 60 -18.54 5.65 25.26
C LYS A 60 -18.27 4.62 26.36
N GLU A 61 -18.31 3.33 26.03
CA GLU A 61 -18.02 2.24 26.96
C GLU A 61 -16.57 2.27 27.46
N ALA A 62 -15.65 2.79 26.64
CA ALA A 62 -14.26 3.03 27.03
C ALA A 62 -14.05 4.29 27.89
N GLY A 63 -15.13 4.95 28.32
CA GLY A 63 -15.11 6.13 29.19
C GLY A 63 -14.95 7.47 28.45
N ALA A 64 -15.26 7.51 27.14
CA ALA A 64 -15.21 8.77 26.40
C ALA A 64 -16.31 9.73 26.82
N ASP A 65 -15.92 10.99 27.04
CA ASP A 65 -16.84 12.11 27.19
C ASP A 65 -17.51 12.41 25.83
N MET A 66 -18.80 12.09 25.73
CA MET A 66 -19.57 12.25 24.50
C MET A 66 -19.73 13.72 24.09
N THR A 67 -19.62 14.67 25.01
CA THR A 67 -19.65 16.11 24.68
C THR A 67 -18.42 16.52 23.87
N LYS A 68 -17.28 15.85 24.12
CA LYS A 68 -16.03 16.02 23.37
C LYS A 68 -15.97 15.16 22.10
N LEU A 69 -17.03 14.43 21.77
CA LEU A 69 -17.18 13.70 20.52
C LEU A 69 -18.29 14.28 19.63
N ALA A 70 -18.76 15.49 19.94
CA ALA A 70 -19.87 16.13 19.22
C ALA A 70 -19.49 16.70 17.84
N SER A 71 -18.20 16.84 17.51
CA SER A 71 -17.75 17.37 16.21
C SER A 71 -16.68 16.47 15.57
N PRO A 72 -16.62 16.40 14.22
CA PRO A 72 -15.61 15.59 13.53
C PRO A 72 -14.17 15.94 13.91
N ALA A 73 -13.88 17.22 14.14
CA ALA A 73 -12.56 17.69 14.56
C ALA A 73 -12.19 17.21 15.96
N LEU A 74 -13.16 17.19 16.89
CA LEU A 74 -12.93 16.71 18.24
C LEU A 74 -12.85 15.18 18.30
N ILE A 75 -13.65 14.45 17.52
CA ILE A 75 -13.55 12.99 17.37
C ILE A 75 -12.13 12.60 16.92
N GLY A 76 -11.58 13.28 15.91
CA GLY A 76 -10.24 13.00 15.39
C GLY A 76 -9.11 13.21 16.41
N LYS A 77 -9.29 14.10 17.40
CA LYS A 77 -8.28 14.41 18.41
C LYS A 77 -8.49 13.65 19.73
N TYR A 78 -9.69 13.72 20.27
CA TYR A 78 -10.06 13.10 21.56
C TYR A 78 -10.36 11.61 21.41
N GLY A 79 -11.14 11.22 20.39
CA GLY A 79 -11.42 9.83 20.08
C GLY A 79 -10.16 9.04 19.76
N ALA A 80 -9.23 9.61 18.97
CA ALA A 80 -7.94 8.98 18.69
C ALA A 80 -7.09 8.73 19.96
N GLY A 81 -7.17 9.63 20.95
CA GLY A 81 -6.50 9.47 22.24
C GLY A 81 -7.01 8.24 23.00
N ILE A 82 -8.34 8.11 23.12
CA ILE A 82 -8.99 6.97 23.79
C ILE A 82 -8.77 5.66 23.05
N ILE A 83 -8.78 5.70 21.71
CA ILE A 83 -8.43 4.53 20.89
C ILE A 83 -7.02 4.08 21.22
N LYS A 84 -6.06 4.99 21.28
CA LYS A 84 -4.66 4.63 21.57
C LYS A 84 -4.45 4.12 23.00
N SER A 85 -5.09 4.75 23.99
CA SER A 85 -4.88 4.40 25.40
C SER A 85 -5.63 3.13 25.81
N THR A 86 -6.93 3.08 25.50
CA THR A 86 -7.88 2.17 26.14
C THR A 86 -8.38 1.10 25.18
N VAL A 87 -8.94 1.50 24.04
CA VAL A 87 -9.58 0.56 23.11
C VAL A 87 -8.54 -0.25 22.31
N LYS A 88 -7.37 0.34 22.03
CA LYS A 88 -6.34 -0.10 21.08
C LYS A 88 -6.80 -0.01 19.62
N GLU A 89 -5.87 0.15 18.69
CA GLU A 89 -6.16 0.43 17.27
C GLU A 89 -6.95 -0.72 16.60
N VAL A 90 -6.67 -1.97 16.97
CA VAL A 90 -7.44 -3.14 16.49
C VAL A 90 -8.76 -3.27 17.24
N GLY A 91 -8.81 -2.80 18.49
CA GLY A 91 -9.98 -2.91 19.35
C GLY A 91 -11.18 -2.10 18.85
N ILE A 92 -10.95 -0.95 18.21
CA ILE A 92 -12.07 -0.12 17.73
C ILE A 92 -12.89 -0.87 16.68
N PHE A 93 -12.22 -1.61 15.79
CA PHE A 93 -12.87 -2.46 14.81
C PHE A 93 -13.49 -3.69 15.47
N THR A 94 -12.72 -4.45 16.26
CA THR A 94 -13.17 -5.75 16.78
C THR A 94 -14.36 -5.63 17.72
N ASN A 95 -14.39 -4.63 18.60
CA ASN A 95 -15.53 -4.35 19.47
C ASN A 95 -16.75 -3.86 18.67
N SER A 96 -16.54 -2.98 17.69
CA SER A 96 -17.64 -2.49 16.83
C SER A 96 -18.24 -3.63 15.99
N PHE A 97 -17.40 -4.53 15.49
CA PHE A 97 -17.82 -5.70 14.75
C PHE A 97 -18.57 -6.70 15.66
N GLY A 98 -18.10 -6.92 16.88
CA GLY A 98 -18.81 -7.71 17.89
C GLY A 98 -20.24 -7.22 18.13
N LYS A 99 -20.42 -5.90 18.30
CA LYS A 99 -21.74 -5.29 18.45
C LYS A 99 -22.59 -5.39 17.19
N LEU A 100 -21.99 -5.21 16.01
CA LEU A 100 -22.69 -5.36 14.73
C LEU A 100 -23.28 -6.76 14.56
N VAL A 101 -22.49 -7.82 14.79
CA VAL A 101 -22.99 -9.20 14.65
C VAL A 101 -23.97 -9.57 15.76
N ASN A 102 -23.95 -8.85 16.88
CA ASN A 102 -24.93 -9.04 17.94
C ASN A 102 -26.34 -8.63 17.54
N VAL A 103 -26.49 -7.65 16.65
CA VAL A 103 -27.79 -7.26 16.09
C VAL A 103 -28.49 -8.43 15.38
N ILE A 104 -27.72 -9.34 14.78
CA ILE A 104 -28.24 -10.51 14.06
C ILE A 104 -28.25 -11.79 14.93
N GLY A 105 -28.10 -11.66 16.25
CA GLY A 105 -28.20 -12.76 17.21
C GLY A 105 -26.89 -13.51 17.50
N ILE A 106 -25.74 -13.07 16.97
CA ILE A 106 -24.44 -13.67 17.28
C ILE A 106 -23.91 -13.07 18.60
N PRO A 107 -23.49 -13.87 19.59
CA PRO A 107 -22.92 -13.34 20.84
C PRO A 107 -21.77 -12.35 20.59
N GLU A 108 -21.83 -11.16 21.19
CA GLU A 108 -20.84 -10.09 20.98
C GLU A 108 -19.40 -10.60 21.19
N LYS A 109 -19.17 -11.37 22.25
CA LYS A 109 -17.86 -11.97 22.55
C LYS A 109 -17.32 -12.83 21.39
N LEU A 110 -18.17 -13.61 20.73
CA LEU A 110 -17.77 -14.40 19.56
C LEU A 110 -17.40 -13.49 18.39
N GLY A 111 -18.17 -12.44 18.16
CA GLY A 111 -17.87 -11.44 17.13
C GLY A 111 -16.54 -10.73 17.38
N VAL A 112 -16.27 -10.30 18.62
CA VAL A 112 -14.99 -9.66 18.99
C VAL A 112 -13.82 -10.62 18.76
N THR A 113 -13.93 -11.88 19.21
CA THR A 113 -12.88 -12.88 19.02
C THR A 113 -12.64 -13.19 17.54
N PHE A 114 -13.71 -13.36 16.75
CA PHE A 114 -13.60 -13.61 15.32
C PHE A 114 -12.97 -12.43 14.59
N GLY A 115 -13.43 -11.19 14.87
CA GLY A 115 -12.85 -9.98 14.29
C GLY A 115 -11.37 -9.84 14.64
N GLY A 116 -10.98 -10.20 15.86
CA GLY A 116 -9.58 -10.21 16.31
C GLY A 116 -8.74 -11.22 15.54
N LEU A 117 -9.20 -12.47 15.46
CA LEU A 117 -8.53 -13.51 14.67
C LEU A 117 -8.37 -13.10 13.21
N TRP A 118 -9.42 -12.53 12.63
CA TRP A 118 -9.41 -12.07 11.25
C TRP A 118 -8.36 -10.96 11.05
N VAL A 119 -8.32 -9.92 11.89
CA VAL A 119 -7.29 -8.87 11.79
C VAL A 119 -5.88 -9.44 11.99
N SER A 120 -5.70 -10.34 12.96
CA SER A 120 -4.41 -10.98 13.20
C SER A 120 -3.94 -11.79 11.99
N ALA A 121 -4.82 -12.61 11.41
CA ALA A 121 -4.51 -13.38 10.20
C ALA A 121 -4.16 -12.45 9.03
N PHE A 122 -4.96 -11.39 8.80
CA PHE A 122 -4.71 -10.41 7.75
C PHE A 122 -3.35 -9.73 7.91
N ILE A 123 -3.00 -9.30 9.13
CA ILE A 123 -1.71 -8.65 9.42
C ILE A 123 -0.55 -9.63 9.21
N LEU A 124 -0.67 -10.87 9.69
CA LEU A 124 0.40 -11.88 9.57
C LEU A 124 0.67 -12.25 8.11
N THR A 125 -0.38 -12.48 7.32
CA THR A 125 -0.23 -12.77 5.88
C THR A 125 0.36 -11.57 5.13
N THR A 126 -0.08 -10.35 5.46
CA THR A 126 0.48 -9.12 4.87
C THR A 126 1.95 -8.94 5.25
N LEU A 127 2.31 -9.22 6.51
CA LEU A 127 3.67 -9.12 7.01
C LEU A 127 4.61 -10.12 6.33
N ASP A 128 4.19 -11.38 6.19
CA ASP A 128 4.97 -12.39 5.46
C ASP A 128 5.21 -11.97 4.00
N THR A 129 4.15 -11.55 3.32
CA THR A 129 4.24 -11.08 1.92
C THR A 129 5.15 -9.85 1.80
N SER A 130 5.01 -8.89 2.71
CA SER A 130 5.83 -7.67 2.72
C SER A 130 7.30 -7.97 2.99
N ASN A 131 7.61 -8.89 3.91
CA ASN A 131 8.98 -9.29 4.19
C ASN A 131 9.63 -10.03 3.00
N ARG A 132 8.85 -10.83 2.27
CA ARG A 132 9.30 -11.47 1.02
C ARG A 132 9.60 -10.44 -0.06
N LEU A 133 8.73 -9.46 -0.26
CA LEU A 133 8.94 -8.37 -1.23
C LEU A 133 10.13 -7.50 -0.86
N ALA A 134 10.27 -7.14 0.41
CA ALA A 134 11.41 -6.35 0.90
C ALA A 134 12.73 -7.08 0.65
N ARG A 135 12.77 -8.40 0.81
CA ARG A 135 13.94 -9.23 0.45
C ARG A 135 14.23 -9.21 -1.05
N PHE A 136 13.21 -9.23 -1.92
CA PHE A 136 13.44 -9.12 -3.37
C PHE A 136 14.00 -7.75 -3.74
N ALA A 137 13.39 -6.68 -3.24
CA ALA A 137 13.90 -5.31 -3.43
C ALA A 137 15.33 -5.15 -2.90
N TRP A 138 15.63 -5.76 -1.74
CA TRP A 138 17.00 -5.79 -1.19
C TRP A 138 17.97 -6.45 -2.17
N GLY A 139 17.64 -7.63 -2.70
CA GLY A 139 18.47 -8.33 -3.67
C GLY A 139 18.71 -7.53 -4.96
N GLU A 140 17.69 -6.84 -5.46
CA GLU A 140 17.75 -5.99 -6.66
C GLU A 140 18.67 -4.78 -6.45
N ILE A 141 18.61 -4.12 -5.29
CA ILE A 141 19.49 -2.99 -4.95
C ILE A 141 20.97 -3.39 -5.01
N TRP A 142 21.29 -4.62 -4.61
CA TRP A 142 22.66 -5.14 -4.60
C TRP A 142 23.08 -5.80 -5.92
N GLU A 143 22.19 -5.96 -6.89
CA GLU A 143 22.49 -6.61 -8.17
C GLU A 143 23.69 -6.00 -8.93
N PRO A 144 23.89 -4.67 -8.97
CA PRO A 144 25.07 -4.07 -9.60
C PRO A 144 26.41 -4.55 -9.00
N VAL A 145 26.42 -4.92 -7.72
CA VAL A 145 27.62 -5.38 -7.00
C VAL A 145 28.03 -6.80 -7.42
N LYS A 146 27.15 -7.56 -8.07
CA LYS A 146 27.50 -8.87 -8.63
C LYS A 146 28.67 -8.80 -9.61
N LYS A 147 28.81 -7.68 -10.34
CA LYS A 147 29.90 -7.46 -11.31
C LYS A 147 31.24 -7.15 -10.66
N THR A 148 31.24 -6.62 -9.45
CA THR A 148 32.46 -6.21 -8.73
C THR A 148 32.90 -7.22 -7.68
N SER A 149 31.95 -7.89 -7.01
CA SER A 149 32.21 -8.93 -6.02
C SER A 149 31.07 -9.94 -5.96
N GLU A 150 31.23 -11.06 -6.66
CA GLU A 150 30.24 -12.14 -6.69
C GLU A 150 30.06 -12.80 -5.30
N GLY A 151 31.16 -12.96 -4.55
CA GLY A 151 31.13 -13.55 -3.21
C GLY A 151 30.34 -12.71 -2.22
N PHE A 152 30.54 -11.38 -2.22
CA PHE A 152 29.78 -10.47 -1.38
C PHE A 152 28.31 -10.42 -1.80
N TYR A 153 28.02 -10.40 -3.11
CA TYR A 153 26.64 -10.46 -3.61
C TYR A 153 25.90 -11.71 -3.13
N LYS A 154 26.53 -12.90 -3.22
CA LYS A 154 25.94 -14.16 -2.74
C LYS A 154 25.60 -14.13 -1.25
N PHE A 155 26.38 -13.42 -0.44
CA PHE A 155 26.12 -13.23 0.98
C PHE A 155 24.99 -12.22 1.22
N ILE A 156 25.11 -11.00 0.70
CA ILE A 156 24.18 -9.90 1.01
C ILE A 156 22.78 -10.10 0.39
N ALA A 157 22.71 -10.79 -0.75
CA ALA A 157 21.46 -11.17 -1.42
C ALA A 157 20.95 -12.56 -1.01
N ASN A 158 21.60 -13.23 -0.05
CA ASN A 158 21.14 -14.53 0.45
C ASN A 158 19.72 -14.41 1.03
N LYS A 159 18.89 -15.45 0.81
CA LYS A 159 17.48 -15.41 1.21
C LYS A 159 17.27 -15.18 2.72
N TRP A 160 18.15 -15.70 3.56
CA TRP A 160 18.04 -15.56 5.01
C TRP A 160 18.56 -14.20 5.47
N VAL A 161 19.72 -13.78 4.93
CA VAL A 161 20.34 -12.48 5.24
C VAL A 161 19.41 -11.34 4.84
N GLY A 162 18.91 -11.34 3.60
CA GLY A 162 17.98 -10.32 3.13
C GLY A 162 16.68 -10.26 3.93
N SER A 163 16.12 -11.42 4.33
CA SER A 163 14.92 -11.45 5.18
C SER A 163 15.17 -10.95 6.60
N ILE A 164 16.32 -11.26 7.21
CA ILE A 164 16.69 -10.76 8.54
C ILE A 164 16.90 -9.25 8.50
N ILE A 165 17.59 -8.75 7.47
CA ILE A 165 17.81 -7.31 7.29
C ILE A 165 16.48 -6.59 7.09
N ALA A 166 15.62 -7.08 6.19
CA ALA A 166 14.31 -6.49 5.95
C ALA A 166 13.45 -6.44 7.23
N ALA A 167 13.35 -7.56 7.96
CA ALA A 167 12.62 -7.63 9.22
C ALA A 167 13.24 -6.73 10.30
N GLY A 168 14.58 -6.69 10.40
CA GLY A 168 15.30 -5.87 11.34
C GLY A 168 15.10 -4.37 11.10
N LEU A 169 15.18 -3.92 9.85
CA LEU A 169 14.89 -2.54 9.47
C LEU A 169 13.44 -2.15 9.80
N GLY A 170 12.48 -3.04 9.49
CA GLY A 170 11.08 -2.84 9.87
C GLY A 170 10.90 -2.71 11.39
N MET A 171 11.54 -3.59 12.16
CA MET A 171 11.48 -3.58 13.62
C MET A 171 12.10 -2.31 14.23
N LEU A 172 13.23 -1.85 13.69
CA LEU A 172 13.86 -0.59 14.11
C LEU A 172 12.95 0.62 13.89
N ILE A 173 12.21 0.67 12.77
CA ILE A 173 11.24 1.74 12.50
C ILE A 173 10.08 1.70 13.50
N VAL A 174 9.57 0.49 13.82
CA VAL A 174 8.48 0.30 14.79
C VAL A 174 8.93 0.75 16.18
N TRP A 175 10.09 0.29 16.65
CA TRP A 175 10.61 0.65 17.98
C TRP A 175 11.04 2.12 18.07
N GLY A 176 11.48 2.71 16.97
CA GLY A 176 11.81 4.13 16.89
C GLY A 176 10.59 5.06 16.98
N GLY A 177 9.36 4.53 16.94
CA GLY A 177 8.13 5.32 17.08
C GLY A 177 7.84 6.28 15.92
N THR A 178 8.53 6.12 14.78
CA THR A 178 8.43 7.02 13.62
C THR A 178 7.33 6.62 12.63
N LEU A 179 6.64 5.49 12.87
CA LEU A 179 5.57 4.94 12.02
C LEU A 179 4.52 5.98 11.61
N GLY A 180 3.98 6.73 12.57
CA GLY A 180 2.88 7.68 12.33
C GLY A 180 3.24 8.80 11.35
N ALA A 181 4.52 9.07 11.17
CA ALA A 181 4.98 10.12 10.30
C ALA A 181 5.64 9.64 9.01
N LEU A 182 6.07 8.38 8.95
CA LEU A 182 6.41 7.73 7.69
C LEU A 182 5.16 7.35 6.90
N TRP A 183 4.01 7.20 7.58
CA TRP A 183 2.75 6.77 6.96
C TRP A 183 2.29 7.61 5.75
N PRO A 184 2.32 8.95 5.77
CA PRO A 184 1.93 9.73 4.59
C PRO A 184 2.93 9.58 3.44
N GLY A 185 4.23 9.45 3.76
CA GLY A 185 5.26 9.14 2.76
C GLY A 185 5.02 7.77 2.12
N PHE A 186 4.72 6.74 2.92
CA PHE A 186 4.35 5.40 2.45
C PHE A 186 3.11 5.44 1.54
N ALA A 187 2.07 6.19 1.92
CA ALA A 187 0.89 6.36 1.07
C ALA A 187 1.24 6.99 -0.28
N GLY A 188 2.11 8.00 -0.28
CA GLY A 188 2.67 8.61 -1.49
C GLY A 188 3.43 7.61 -2.36
N ALA A 189 4.31 6.82 -1.75
CA ALA A 189 5.07 5.76 -2.43
C ALA A 189 4.15 4.74 -3.10
N ASN A 190 3.10 4.31 -2.40
CA ASN A 190 2.14 3.34 -2.93
C ASN A 190 1.39 3.87 -4.16
N GLN A 191 1.01 5.15 -4.16
CA GLN A 191 0.34 5.78 -5.31
C GLN A 191 1.30 6.02 -6.47
N MET A 192 2.56 6.34 -6.19
CA MET A 192 3.59 6.44 -7.23
C MET A 192 3.82 5.09 -7.93
N LEU A 193 3.90 4.00 -7.18
CA LEU A 193 3.97 2.64 -7.74
C LEU A 193 2.74 2.28 -8.58
N ALA A 194 1.54 2.68 -8.14
CA ALA A 194 0.31 2.50 -8.91
C ALA A 194 0.37 3.24 -10.25
N SER A 195 0.83 4.49 -10.23
CA SER A 195 1.04 5.28 -11.44
C SER A 195 2.02 4.63 -12.41
N ILE A 196 3.13 4.09 -11.93
CA ILE A 196 4.14 3.43 -12.77
C ILE A 196 3.55 2.15 -13.39
N ALA A 197 2.79 1.37 -12.62
CA ALA A 197 2.12 0.18 -13.14
C ALA A 197 1.15 0.51 -14.28
N MET A 198 0.33 1.56 -14.12
CA MET A 198 -0.61 2.00 -15.16
C MET A 198 0.11 2.52 -16.41
N ILE A 199 1.18 3.30 -16.23
CA ILE A 199 1.98 3.82 -17.34
C ILE A 199 2.67 2.67 -18.08
N THR A 200 3.17 1.66 -17.37
CA THR A 200 3.76 0.45 -17.95
C THR A 200 2.72 -0.33 -18.75
N ALA A 201 1.50 -0.49 -18.21
CA ALA A 201 0.38 -1.10 -18.93
C ALA A 201 0.03 -0.30 -20.21
N ALA A 202 0.06 1.03 -20.17
CA ALA A 202 -0.18 1.87 -21.34
C ALA A 202 0.89 1.65 -22.43
N VAL A 203 2.16 1.48 -22.06
CA VAL A 203 3.23 1.09 -23.01
C VAL A 203 2.95 -0.28 -23.60
N TRP A 204 2.58 -1.26 -22.77
CA TRP A 204 2.32 -2.62 -23.21
C TRP A 204 1.14 -2.70 -24.19
N VAL A 205 0.02 -2.04 -23.90
CA VAL A 205 -1.16 -1.96 -24.79
C VAL A 205 -0.80 -1.38 -26.16
N ARG A 206 0.08 -0.38 -26.19
CA ARG A 206 0.51 0.27 -27.43
C ARG A 206 1.55 -0.54 -28.20
N ASN A 207 2.62 -0.97 -27.52
CA ASN A 207 3.82 -1.50 -28.17
C ASN A 207 3.77 -3.02 -28.35
N VAL A 208 3.00 -3.73 -27.52
CA VAL A 208 2.87 -5.19 -27.57
C VAL A 208 1.52 -5.59 -28.15
N GLN A 209 0.40 -5.20 -27.51
CA GLN A 209 -0.93 -5.56 -28.02
C GLN A 209 -1.32 -4.87 -29.34
N LYS A 210 -0.65 -3.75 -29.68
CA LYS A 210 -0.96 -2.93 -30.86
C LYS A 210 -2.46 -2.56 -30.94
N ALA A 211 -3.10 -2.32 -29.80
CA ALA A 211 -4.54 -2.06 -29.74
C ALA A 211 -4.92 -0.80 -30.52
N LYS A 212 -6.19 -0.69 -30.96
CA LYS A 212 -6.69 0.51 -31.66
C LYS A 212 -6.44 1.77 -30.83
N LYS A 213 -6.23 2.92 -31.49
CA LYS A 213 -5.93 4.21 -30.84
C LYS A 213 -6.89 4.55 -29.69
N VAL A 214 -8.18 4.24 -29.84
CA VAL A 214 -9.20 4.45 -28.79
C VAL A 214 -8.82 3.74 -27.48
N TRP A 215 -8.40 2.49 -27.55
CA TRP A 215 -7.99 1.69 -26.38
C TRP A 215 -6.64 2.14 -25.81
N GLN A 216 -5.72 2.61 -26.66
CA GLN A 216 -4.48 3.21 -26.18
C GLN A 216 -4.75 4.46 -25.33
N TYR A 217 -5.64 5.34 -25.79
CA TYR A 217 -6.03 6.53 -25.03
C TYR A 217 -6.82 6.20 -23.77
N ALA A 218 -7.67 5.17 -23.80
CA ALA A 218 -8.44 4.72 -22.64
C ALA A 218 -7.57 4.30 -21.46
N VAL A 219 -6.37 3.76 -21.72
CA VAL A 219 -5.41 3.37 -20.67
C VAL A 219 -4.43 4.52 -20.35
N LEU A 220 -3.98 5.25 -21.37
CA LEU A 220 -2.98 6.30 -21.20
C LEU A 220 -3.51 7.53 -20.45
N ILE A 221 -4.75 7.96 -20.71
CA ILE A 221 -5.31 9.17 -20.10
C ILE A 221 -5.42 9.01 -18.57
N PRO A 222 -6.04 7.94 -18.03
CA PRO A 222 -6.08 7.72 -16.58
C PRO A 222 -4.68 7.55 -15.97
N ALA A 223 -3.76 6.88 -16.67
CA ALA A 223 -2.38 6.67 -16.20
C ALA A 223 -1.62 8.01 -16.03
N LEU A 224 -1.72 8.90 -17.02
CA LEU A 224 -1.09 10.23 -16.96
C LEU A 224 -1.78 11.13 -15.93
N PHE A 225 -3.11 11.08 -15.83
CA PHE A 225 -3.85 11.82 -14.81
C PHE A 225 -3.41 11.41 -13.40
N LEU A 226 -3.30 10.11 -13.13
CA LEU A 226 -2.80 9.60 -11.85
C LEU A 226 -1.35 10.06 -11.60
N TRP A 227 -0.49 9.97 -12.60
CA TRP A 227 0.89 10.42 -12.48
C TRP A 227 1.01 11.91 -12.11
N VAL A 228 0.26 12.77 -12.81
CA VAL A 228 0.26 14.23 -12.56
C VAL A 228 -0.24 14.50 -11.15
N THR A 229 -1.38 13.92 -10.76
CA THR A 229 -1.98 14.16 -9.44
C THR A 229 -1.09 13.69 -8.30
N VAL A 230 -0.45 12.52 -8.43
CA VAL A 230 0.51 11.99 -7.43
C VAL A 230 1.76 12.86 -7.37
N THR A 231 2.31 13.27 -8.51
CA THR A 231 3.52 14.11 -8.57
C THR A 231 3.26 15.46 -7.91
N VAL A 232 2.15 16.12 -8.25
CA VAL A 232 1.73 17.39 -7.63
C VAL A 232 1.50 17.21 -6.13
N ALA A 233 0.85 16.12 -5.71
CA ALA A 233 0.60 15.84 -4.30
C ALA A 233 1.90 15.61 -3.50
N LEU A 234 2.89 14.90 -4.06
CA LEU A 234 4.20 14.69 -3.41
C LEU A 234 4.99 15.99 -3.29
N ILE A 235 4.96 16.84 -4.32
CA ILE A 235 5.57 18.17 -4.28
C ILE A 235 4.89 19.03 -3.21
N TRP A 236 3.55 19.08 -3.20
CA TRP A 236 2.79 19.78 -2.16
C TRP A 236 3.10 19.25 -0.76
N TYR A 237 3.19 17.92 -0.60
CA TYR A 237 3.54 17.28 0.66
C TYR A 237 4.92 17.73 1.15
N LEU A 238 5.91 17.79 0.26
CA LEU A 238 7.27 18.25 0.58
C LEU A 238 7.32 19.72 1.02
N PHE A 239 6.53 20.60 0.41
CA PHE A 239 6.58 22.05 0.70
C PHE A 239 5.59 22.52 1.78
N VAL A 240 4.52 21.77 2.04
CA VAL A 240 3.45 22.18 2.98
C VAL A 240 3.38 21.26 4.20
N ALA A 241 3.32 19.95 3.99
CA ALA A 241 3.11 19.00 5.07
C ALA A 241 4.40 18.69 5.85
N VAL A 242 5.52 18.49 5.16
CA VAL A 242 6.81 18.19 5.80
C VAL A 242 7.30 19.34 6.70
N PRO A 243 7.22 20.62 6.30
CA PRO A 243 7.61 21.73 7.18
C PRO A 243 6.77 21.84 8.45
N ALA A 244 5.51 21.39 8.43
CA ALA A 244 4.62 21.37 9.59
C ALA A 244 4.99 20.30 10.65
N ILE A 245 5.87 19.34 10.30
CA ILE A 245 6.36 18.33 11.24
C ILE A 245 7.33 18.97 12.24
N LYS A 246 6.97 18.96 13.52
CA LYS A 246 7.78 19.59 14.59
C LYS A 246 9.02 18.77 14.98
N ALA A 247 8.93 17.44 14.98
CA ALA A 247 10.03 16.58 15.39
C ALA A 247 11.08 16.47 14.28
N ALA A 248 12.29 16.97 14.52
CA ALA A 248 13.40 16.92 13.56
C ALA A 248 13.78 15.50 13.15
N THR A 249 13.77 14.56 14.11
CA THR A 249 14.00 13.12 13.93
C THR A 249 13.04 12.47 12.94
N THR A 250 11.91 13.12 12.69
CA THR A 250 10.86 12.66 11.79
C THR A 250 10.84 13.48 10.50
N LYS A 251 10.98 14.79 10.61
CA LYS A 251 10.93 15.74 9.51
C LYS A 251 11.97 15.42 8.44
N TYR A 252 13.23 15.25 8.84
CA TYR A 252 14.32 15.06 7.88
C TYR A 252 14.24 13.70 7.16
N PRO A 253 14.02 12.55 7.83
CA PRO A 253 13.85 11.29 7.12
C PRO A 253 12.69 11.30 6.13
N VAL A 254 11.54 11.87 6.49
CA VAL A 254 10.38 11.99 5.61
C VAL A 254 10.68 12.90 4.41
N ALA A 255 11.39 14.01 4.63
CA ALA A 255 11.82 14.92 3.57
C ALA A 255 12.74 14.21 2.56
N ILE A 256 13.79 13.56 3.06
CA ILE A 256 14.78 12.85 2.24
C ILE A 256 14.09 11.73 1.45
N PHE A 257 13.26 10.93 2.11
CA PHE A 257 12.49 9.87 1.46
C PHE A 257 11.59 10.42 0.34
N THR A 258 10.89 11.53 0.59
CA THR A 258 10.02 12.16 -0.41
C THR A 258 10.82 12.72 -1.60
N ILE A 259 11.96 13.35 -1.35
CA ILE A 259 12.84 13.87 -2.41
C ILE A 259 13.34 12.72 -3.29
N ILE A 260 13.82 11.62 -2.69
CA ILE A 260 14.27 10.44 -3.43
C ILE A 260 13.13 9.89 -4.31
N MET A 261 11.91 9.77 -3.77
CA MET A 261 10.76 9.33 -4.54
C MET A 261 10.47 10.24 -5.74
N ILE A 262 10.50 11.56 -5.54
CA ILE A 262 10.25 12.52 -6.63
C ILE A 262 11.33 12.39 -7.73
N ILE A 263 12.60 12.24 -7.35
CA ILE A 263 13.69 12.04 -8.31
C ILE A 263 13.46 10.76 -9.11
N LEU A 264 13.18 9.64 -8.43
CA LEU A 264 12.91 8.36 -9.09
C LEU A 264 11.68 8.44 -10.00
N ASN A 265 10.63 9.14 -9.58
CA ASN A 265 9.44 9.36 -10.40
C ASN A 265 9.77 10.06 -11.74
N PHE A 266 10.65 11.07 -11.73
CA PHE A 266 11.06 11.77 -12.95
C PHE A 266 12.03 10.94 -13.81
N ILE A 267 12.86 10.09 -13.22
CA ILE A 267 13.67 9.13 -13.99
C ILE A 267 12.74 8.16 -14.73
N LEU A 268 11.76 7.60 -14.02
CA LEU A 268 10.83 6.60 -14.57
C LEU A 268 9.91 7.17 -15.64
N ILE A 269 9.45 8.42 -15.52
CA ILE A 269 8.70 9.06 -16.61
C ILE A 269 9.59 9.30 -17.85
N GLY A 270 10.88 9.58 -17.65
CA GLY A 270 11.87 9.67 -18.73
C GLY A 270 11.98 8.35 -19.48
N ASP A 271 12.12 7.24 -18.76
CA ASP A 271 12.16 5.89 -19.33
C ASP A 271 10.86 5.54 -20.06
N PHE A 272 9.71 5.87 -19.47
CA PHE A 272 8.41 5.72 -20.11
C PHE A 272 8.36 6.47 -21.46
N LEU A 273 8.74 7.74 -21.49
CA LEU A 273 8.73 8.53 -22.72
C LEU A 273 9.68 7.95 -23.76
N GLY A 274 10.84 7.45 -23.34
CA GLY A 274 11.76 6.73 -24.22
C GLY A 274 11.13 5.46 -24.82
N ALA A 275 10.52 4.61 -24.00
CA ALA A 275 9.84 3.39 -24.44
C ALA A 275 8.62 3.69 -25.33
N PHE A 276 7.86 4.73 -24.99
CA PHE A 276 6.68 5.17 -25.73
C PHE A 276 7.03 5.77 -27.11
N ARG A 277 8.20 6.42 -27.23
CA ARG A 277 8.69 6.97 -28.51
C ARG A 277 9.27 5.91 -29.44
N LYS A 278 9.90 4.86 -28.91
CA LYS A 278 10.48 3.75 -29.71
C LYS A 278 9.44 2.98 -30.54
N GLY A 279 8.16 3.12 -30.25
CA GLY A 279 7.08 2.49 -31.01
C GLY A 279 6.99 0.97 -30.81
N PRO A 280 6.12 0.29 -31.58
CA PRO A 280 5.91 -1.15 -31.46
C PRO A 280 7.18 -1.93 -31.76
N LYS A 281 7.53 -2.93 -30.94
CA LYS A 281 8.68 -3.80 -31.22
C LYS A 281 8.33 -4.77 -32.37
N PRO A 282 9.26 -5.04 -33.30
CA PRO A 282 9.06 -6.03 -34.39
C PRO A 282 8.77 -7.44 -33.86
N GLU A 283 9.36 -7.80 -32.72
CA GLU A 283 9.31 -9.14 -32.11
C GLU A 283 7.94 -9.50 -31.49
N ALA A 284 7.00 -8.56 -31.40
CA ALA A 284 5.63 -8.86 -30.98
C ALA A 284 4.79 -9.52 -32.10
N GLU A 285 5.37 -9.77 -33.27
CA GLU A 285 4.76 -10.53 -34.37
C GLU A 285 5.05 -12.03 -34.28
N VAL A 286 5.04 -12.64 -33.09
CA VAL A 286 5.06 -14.10 -33.01
C VAL A 286 4.17 -14.62 -31.87
N LYS A 287 3.15 -15.35 -32.30
CA LYS A 287 2.14 -16.19 -31.61
C LYS A 287 0.87 -15.50 -31.11
#